data_AF-A0E1Z8-F1
#
_entry.id   AF-A0E1Z8-F1
#
_cell.length_a   1.000
_cell.length_b   1.000
_cell.length_c   1.000
_cell.angle_alpha   90.00
_cell.angle_beta   90.00
_cell.angle_gamma   90.00
#
_symmetry.space_group_name_H-M   'P 1'
#
loop_
_entity.id
_entity.type
_entity.pdbx_description
1 polymer ?
#
loop_
_entity_poly.entity_id
_entity_poly.type
_entity_poly.pdbx_seq_one_letter_code
_entity_poly.pdbx_strand_id
1 'polypeptide(L)'
;MIKGIIVAQVTEALIEDGIKLMRQIIGSYFDATCYSISQPAEGSVWIMYLDGNHYLQNGQVLSMFYHPTKRHTATTVGKLGQKQSVAGPGQWAYSNQTKGAYGNKAYYNIL
;
A
#
# COMPACT_ATOMS: atom_id res chain seq x y z
N MET A 1 12.70 -34.23 -1.98
CA MET A 1 12.43 -32.95 -2.67
C MET A 1 11.02 -32.40 -2.34
N ILE A 2 10.47 -32.65 -1.14
CA ILE A 2 9.04 -32.37 -0.80
C ILE A 2 8.89 -31.15 0.14
N LYS A 3 9.95 -30.80 0.89
CA LYS A 3 9.92 -29.72 1.89
C LYS A 3 9.80 -28.31 1.31
N GLY A 4 10.24 -28.06 0.08
CA GLY A 4 10.21 -26.72 -0.53
C GLY A 4 8.81 -26.29 -1.01
N ILE A 5 8.02 -27.24 -1.52
CA ILE A 5 6.69 -26.96 -2.10
C ILE A 5 5.67 -26.57 -1.03
N ILE A 6 5.71 -27.25 0.12
CA ILE A 6 4.78 -26.99 1.24
C ILE A 6 5.08 -25.61 1.86
N VAL A 7 6.36 -25.24 2.00
CA VAL A 7 6.73 -23.94 2.57
C VAL A 7 6.29 -22.79 1.67
N ALA A 8 6.47 -22.89 0.35
CA ALA A 8 6.02 -21.86 -0.59
C ALA A 8 4.49 -21.66 -0.55
N GLN A 9 3.71 -22.75 -0.60
CA GLN A 9 2.24 -22.70 -0.55
C GLN A 9 1.70 -22.11 0.76
N VAL A 10 2.32 -22.46 1.90
CA VAL A 10 1.96 -21.90 3.21
C VAL A 10 2.27 -20.40 3.27
N THR A 11 3.36 -19.96 2.65
CA THR A 11 3.74 -18.55 2.61
C THR A 11 2.78 -17.73 1.75
N GLU A 12 2.38 -18.24 0.58
CA GLU A 12 1.38 -17.60 -0.29
C GLU A 12 0.00 -17.50 0.39
N ALA A 13 -0.45 -18.57 1.06
CA ALA A 13 -1.71 -18.57 1.80
C ALA A 13 -1.72 -17.54 2.94
N LEU A 14 -0.62 -17.44 3.70
CA LEU A 14 -0.47 -16.41 4.75
C LEU A 14 -0.48 -14.99 4.19
N ILE A 15 0.09 -14.77 3.00
CA ILE A 15 0.04 -13.48 2.32
C ILE A 15 -1.39 -13.17 1.86
N GLU A 16 -2.10 -14.14 1.29
CA GLU A 16 -3.49 -13.95 0.85
C GLU A 16 -4.43 -13.65 2.03
N ASP A 17 -4.27 -14.38 3.13
CA ASP A 17 -5.03 -14.14 4.36
C ASP A 17 -4.65 -12.81 5.03
N GLY A 18 -3.36 -12.44 5.00
CA GLY A 18 -2.89 -11.12 5.43
C GLY A 18 -3.49 -9.99 4.58
N ILE A 19 -3.58 -10.17 3.25
CA ILE A 19 -4.24 -9.22 2.35
C ILE A 19 -5.74 -9.16 2.65
N LYS A 20 -6.42 -10.30 2.87
CA LYS A 20 -7.85 -10.32 3.24
C LYS A 20 -8.09 -9.60 4.56
N LEU A 21 -7.26 -9.85 5.58
CA LEU A 21 -7.33 -9.15 6.86
C LEU A 21 -7.10 -7.65 6.68
N MET A 22 -6.09 -7.25 5.90
CA MET A 22 -5.83 -5.84 5.60
C MET A 22 -6.99 -5.19 4.84
N ARG A 23 -7.64 -5.89 3.91
CA ARG A 23 -8.86 -5.40 3.24
C ARG A 23 -10.00 -5.19 4.23
N GLN A 24 -10.20 -6.12 5.18
CA GLN A 24 -11.23 -5.99 6.21
C GLN A 24 -10.92 -4.83 7.17
N ILE A 25 -9.68 -4.70 7.63
CA ILE A 25 -9.25 -3.59 8.49
C ILE A 25 -9.42 -2.27 7.75
N ILE A 26 -8.95 -2.17 6.50
CA ILE A 26 -9.08 -0.95 5.70
C ILE A 26 -10.54 -0.61 5.48
N GLY A 27 -11.37 -1.55 5.04
CA GLY A 27 -12.80 -1.30 4.79
C GLY A 27 -13.65 -1.05 6.05
N SER A 28 -13.16 -1.38 7.25
CA SER A 28 -13.89 -1.17 8.52
C SER A 28 -13.41 0.04 9.32
N TYR A 29 -12.10 0.33 9.33
CA TYR A 29 -11.53 1.45 10.07
C TYR A 29 -11.45 2.73 9.26
N PHE A 30 -11.38 2.59 7.94
CA PHE A 30 -11.29 3.69 7.04
C PHE A 30 -12.51 3.60 6.13
N ASP A 31 -13.38 4.61 6.14
CA ASP A 31 -14.58 4.68 5.31
C ASP A 31 -14.19 4.94 3.84
N ALA A 32 -13.31 4.07 3.32
CA ALA A 32 -12.51 4.27 2.14
C ALA A 32 -13.40 4.28 0.90
N THR A 33 -13.58 5.44 0.27
CA THR A 33 -14.22 5.47 -1.05
C THR A 33 -13.44 4.65 -2.09
N CYS A 34 -12.11 4.59 -2.00
CA CYS A 34 -11.26 3.84 -2.91
C CYS A 34 -10.01 3.29 -2.22
N TYR A 35 -9.73 2.00 -2.36
CA TYR A 35 -8.45 1.41 -2.00
C TYR A 35 -8.01 0.39 -3.05
N SER A 36 -6.72 0.10 -3.10
CA SER A 36 -6.18 -0.98 -3.92
C SER A 36 -4.97 -1.60 -3.22
N ILE A 37 -4.85 -2.91 -3.35
CA ILE A 37 -3.74 -3.69 -2.80
C ILE A 37 -3.17 -4.52 -3.93
N SER A 38 -1.86 -4.48 -4.12
CA SER A 38 -1.16 -5.30 -5.10
C SER A 38 0.10 -5.94 -4.50
N GLN A 39 0.55 -7.02 -5.14
CA GLN A 39 1.79 -7.71 -4.83
C GLN A 39 2.69 -7.70 -6.08
N PRO A 40 3.51 -6.66 -6.27
CA PRO A 40 4.28 -6.48 -7.51
C PRO A 40 5.38 -7.52 -7.73
N ALA A 41 5.90 -8.08 -6.64
CA ALA A 41 6.92 -9.11 -6.58
C ALA A 41 6.67 -10.03 -5.37
N GLU A 42 7.27 -11.22 -5.37
CA GLU A 42 7.17 -12.18 -4.27
C GLU A 42 7.53 -11.52 -2.92
N GLY A 43 6.65 -11.69 -1.92
CA GLY A 43 6.80 -11.10 -0.60
C GLY A 43 6.69 -9.57 -0.52
N SER A 44 6.50 -8.83 -1.63
CA SER A 44 6.26 -7.39 -1.60
C SER A 44 4.76 -7.08 -1.50
N VAL A 45 4.39 -5.98 -0.86
CA VAL A 45 2.98 -5.58 -0.74
C VAL A 45 2.89 -4.08 -0.91
N TRP A 46 2.06 -3.65 -1.84
CA TRP A 46 1.68 -2.27 -2.02
C TRP A 46 0.21 -2.06 -1.67
N ILE A 47 -0.06 -0.99 -0.94
CA ILE A 47 -1.39 -0.57 -0.55
C ILE A 47 -1.54 0.89 -0.91
N MET A 48 -2.59 1.23 -1.65
CA MET A 48 -3.06 2.59 -1.76
C MET A 48 -4.43 2.74 -1.13
N TYR A 49 -4.64 3.94 -0.63
CA TYR A 49 -5.91 4.35 -0.06
C TYR A 49 -6.19 5.80 -0.44
N LEU A 50 -7.40 6.04 -0.92
CA LEU A 50 -7.91 7.35 -1.26
C LEU A 50 -9.30 7.50 -0.67
N ASP A 51 -9.42 8.45 0.24
CA ASP A 51 -10.64 8.74 0.96
C ASP A 51 -11.19 10.12 0.62
N GLY A 52 -12.50 10.26 0.79
CA GLY A 52 -13.27 11.48 0.66
C GLY A 52 -13.99 11.63 -0.67
N ASN A 53 -15.14 12.29 -0.62
CA ASN A 53 -15.89 12.78 -1.79
C ASN A 53 -15.07 13.84 -2.54
N HIS A 54 -15.09 13.89 -3.88
CA HIS A 54 -14.34 14.89 -4.66
C HIS A 54 -14.68 16.35 -4.29
N TYR A 55 -15.86 16.60 -3.71
CA TYR A 55 -16.26 17.91 -3.21
C TYR A 55 -15.68 18.30 -1.84
N LEU A 56 -15.21 17.34 -1.05
CA LEU A 56 -14.72 17.57 0.32
C LEU A 56 -13.20 17.36 0.38
N GLN A 57 -12.48 18.37 0.89
CA GLN A 57 -11.03 18.33 1.09
C GLN A 57 -10.62 17.68 2.43
N ASN A 58 -11.54 16.98 3.09
CA ASN A 58 -11.30 16.32 4.38
C ASN A 58 -10.72 14.89 4.23
N GLY A 59 -10.58 14.38 3.01
CA GLY A 59 -10.05 13.05 2.74
C GLY A 59 -8.53 12.94 2.80
N GLN A 60 -8.03 11.70 2.72
CA GLN A 60 -6.60 11.38 2.73
C GLN A 60 -6.16 10.62 1.48
N VAL A 61 -4.90 10.79 1.10
CA VAL A 61 -4.19 9.98 0.10
C VAL A 61 -3.05 9.28 0.82
N LEU A 62 -3.04 7.96 0.75
CA LEU A 62 -2.09 7.10 1.40
C LEU A 62 -1.45 6.15 0.38
N SER A 63 -0.14 5.98 0.48
CA SER A 63 0.63 4.95 -0.20
C SER A 63 1.51 4.25 0.84
N MET A 64 1.43 2.93 0.89
CA MET A 64 2.28 2.08 1.72
C MET A 64 2.91 1.02 0.86
N PHE A 65 4.22 0.86 0.93
CA PHE A 65 4.90 -0.18 0.17
C PHE A 65 5.91 -0.91 1.05
N TYR A 66 5.93 -2.23 0.95
CA TYR A 66 6.91 -3.12 1.54
C TYR A 66 7.60 -3.91 0.44
N HIS A 67 8.92 -4.01 0.52
CA HIS A 67 9.69 -4.91 -0.33
C HIS A 67 10.76 -5.63 0.50
N PRO A 68 10.87 -6.98 0.41
CA PRO A 68 11.75 -7.74 1.30
C PRO A 68 13.23 -7.53 1.02
N THR A 69 13.62 -7.37 -0.24
CA THR A 69 15.04 -7.42 -0.67
C THR A 69 15.58 -6.15 -1.31
N LYS A 70 14.73 -5.21 -1.69
CA LYS A 70 15.11 -4.00 -2.44
C LYS A 70 14.70 -2.76 -1.70
N ARG A 71 15.51 -1.73 -1.84
CA ARG A 71 15.15 -0.38 -1.40
C ARG A 71 13.97 0.10 -2.23
N HIS A 72 13.07 0.83 -1.63
CA HIS A 72 11.82 1.18 -2.27
C HIS A 72 11.21 2.45 -1.72
N THR A 73 10.18 2.95 -2.40
CA THR A 73 9.49 4.18 -2.06
C THR A 73 7.99 4.01 -2.09
N ALA A 74 7.31 4.77 -1.23
CA ALA A 74 5.88 5.01 -1.28
C ALA A 74 5.65 6.50 -1.49
N THR A 75 4.90 6.84 -2.54
CA THR A 75 4.69 8.23 -2.97
C THR A 75 3.21 8.54 -3.02
N THR A 76 2.83 9.72 -2.54
CA THR A 76 1.49 10.29 -2.66
C THR A 76 1.57 11.65 -3.34
N VAL A 77 0.54 12.00 -4.09
CA VAL A 77 0.30 13.34 -4.64
C VAL A 77 -1.08 13.78 -4.15
N GLY A 78 -1.14 14.90 -3.44
CA GLY A 78 -2.35 15.43 -2.85
C GLY A 78 -2.27 16.94 -2.68
N LYS A 79 -2.89 17.47 -1.63
CA LYS A 79 -2.97 18.92 -1.36
C LYS A 79 -1.60 19.57 -1.20
N LEU A 80 -0.62 18.83 -0.66
CA LEU A 80 0.73 19.33 -0.40
C LEU A 80 1.70 19.04 -1.57
N GLY A 81 1.16 18.65 -2.74
CA GLY A 81 1.97 18.20 -3.86
C GLY A 81 2.49 16.77 -3.64
N GLN A 82 3.67 16.48 -4.17
CA GLN A 82 4.27 15.14 -4.09
C GLN A 82 5.02 14.95 -2.76
N LYS A 83 4.65 13.91 -2.01
CA LYS A 83 5.37 13.46 -0.82
C LYS A 83 5.83 12.03 -0.99
N GLN A 84 7.09 11.78 -0.68
CA GLN A 84 7.71 10.47 -0.81
C GLN A 84 8.30 10.01 0.53
N SER A 85 8.14 8.74 0.81
CA SER A 85 8.84 8.02 1.87
C SER A 85 9.71 6.94 1.23
N VAL A 86 10.92 6.75 1.76
CA VAL A 86 11.92 5.81 1.26
C VAL A 86 12.27 4.86 2.39
N ALA A 87 12.28 3.56 2.11
CA ALA A 87 12.63 2.53 3.09
C ALA A 87 13.64 1.54 2.51
N GLY A 88 14.42 0.93 3.40
CA GLY A 88 15.33 -0.16 3.06
C GLY A 88 14.60 -1.48 2.81
N PRO A 89 15.33 -2.53 2.39
CA PRO A 89 14.80 -3.89 2.33
C PRO A 89 14.19 -4.33 3.67
N GLY A 90 13.05 -5.00 3.64
CA GLY A 90 12.40 -5.55 4.83
C GLY A 90 11.73 -4.50 5.74
N GLN A 91 11.58 -3.26 5.26
CA GLN A 91 10.91 -2.18 5.97
C GLN A 91 9.70 -1.67 5.17
N TRP A 92 8.78 -1.01 5.85
CA TRP A 92 7.65 -0.34 5.20
C TRP A 92 7.99 1.11 4.88
N ALA A 93 7.80 1.52 3.62
CA ALA A 93 7.68 2.92 3.24
C ALA A 93 6.23 3.38 3.39
N TYR A 94 6.01 4.50 4.08
CA TYR A 94 4.68 5.07 4.36
C TYR A 94 4.62 6.55 3.97
N SER A 95 3.70 6.92 3.09
CA SER A 95 3.44 8.31 2.72
C SER A 95 1.94 8.61 2.82
N ASN A 96 1.57 9.57 3.67
CA ASN A 96 0.20 10.05 3.85
C ASN A 96 0.15 11.58 3.75
N GLN A 97 -0.94 12.07 3.16
CA GLN A 97 -1.29 13.48 3.15
C GLN A 97 -2.78 13.72 2.91
N THR A 98 -3.22 14.94 3.18
CA THR A 98 -4.54 15.42 2.80
C THR A 98 -4.72 15.38 1.28
N LYS A 99 -5.89 14.93 0.87
CA LYS A 99 -6.33 14.93 -0.52
C LYS A 99 -6.48 16.36 -1.07
N GLY A 100 -6.05 16.55 -2.31
CA GLY A 100 -6.35 17.74 -3.12
C GLY A 100 -7.72 17.63 -3.80
N ALA A 101 -8.22 18.75 -4.33
CA ALA A 101 -9.51 18.75 -5.05
C ALA A 101 -9.49 17.84 -6.31
N TYR A 102 -8.33 17.71 -6.95
CA TYR A 102 -8.12 16.89 -8.16
C TYR A 102 -6.69 16.38 -8.22
N GLY A 103 -6.42 15.42 -9.11
CA GLY A 103 -5.07 14.94 -9.40
C GLY A 103 -4.42 14.10 -8.30
N ASN A 104 -5.21 13.57 -7.36
CA ASN A 104 -4.71 12.70 -6.29
C ASN A 104 -4.12 11.40 -6.86
N LYS A 105 -2.92 11.05 -6.43
CA LYS A 105 -2.24 9.82 -6.87
C LYS A 105 -1.54 9.15 -5.70
N ALA A 106 -1.49 7.83 -5.73
CA ALA A 106 -0.65 7.02 -4.87
C ALA A 106 0.08 6.02 -5.76
N TYR A 107 1.38 5.85 -5.55
CA TYR A 107 2.20 4.89 -6.28
C TYR A 107 3.42 4.48 -5.45
N TYR A 108 4.11 3.46 -5.94
CA TYR A 108 5.35 2.94 -5.37
C TYR A 108 6.43 2.89 -6.44
N ASN A 109 7.69 2.86 -6.02
CA ASN A 109 8.81 2.51 -6.89
C ASN A 109 9.78 1.60 -6.13
N ILE A 110 10.38 0.67 -6.87
CA ILE A 110 11.54 -0.08 -6.43
C ILE A 110 12.78 0.69 -6.93
N LEU A 111 13.76 0.90 -6.06
CA LEU A 111 15.00 1.61 -6.37
C LEU A 111 16.12 0.63 -6.77
#